data_AF-A0A0G0KFP1-F1
#
_entry.id   AF-A0A0G0KFP1-F1
#
_cell.length_a   1.000
_cell.length_b   1.000
_cell.length_c   1.000
_cell.angle_alpha   90.00
_cell.angle_beta   90.00
_cell.angle_gamma   90.00
#
_symmetry.space_group_name_H-M   'P 1'
#
loop_
_entity.id
_entity.type
_entity.pdbx_description
1 polymer ?
#
loop_
_entity_poly.entity_id
_entity_poly.type
_entity_poly.pdbx_seq_one_letter_code
_entity_poly.pdbx_strand_id
1 'polypeptide(L)' 'MMTGTIKTLTDKGYGFIAREGEAKDLFFHSKELVDVTFEELKIGDAVSFELVETEKGPAATQVSRA' A
#
# COMPACT_ATOMS: atom_id res chain seq x y z
N MET A 1 -2.41 -6.57 11.35
CA MET A 1 -2.43 -6.60 9.88
C MET A 1 -3.79 -6.12 9.39
N MET A 2 -3.78 -5.20 8.44
CA MET A 2 -4.95 -4.66 7.76
C MET A 2 -4.94 -5.12 6.30
N THR A 3 -6.09 -5.10 5.64
CA THR A 3 -6.21 -5.44 4.21
C THR A 3 -6.74 -4.24 3.42
N GLY A 4 -6.47 -4.26 2.13
CA GLY A 4 -6.93 -3.24 1.21
C GLY A 4 -6.63 -3.61 -0.24
N THR A 5 -6.85 -2.64 -1.13
CA THR A 5 -6.68 -2.85 -2.57
C THR A 5 -5.78 -1.79 -3.17
N ILE A 6 -4.85 -2.18 -4.03
CA ILE A 6 -4.02 -1.21 -4.76
C ILE A 6 -4.92 -0.37 -5.66
N LYS A 7 -4.96 0.94 -5.39
CA LYS A 7 -5.76 1.90 -6.17
C LYS A 7 -4.92 2.60 -7.23
N THR A 8 -3.69 2.94 -6.88
CA THR A 8 -2.78 3.70 -7.74
C THR A 8 -1.35 3.21 -7.57
N LEU A 9 -0.62 3.13 -8.68
CA LEU A 9 0.83 2.94 -8.73
C LEU A 9 1.42 4.09 -9.55
N THR A 10 2.55 4.65 -9.11
CA THR A 10 3.25 5.72 -9.81
C THR A 10 4.60 5.26 -10.33
N ASP A 11 5.11 5.95 -11.33
CA ASP A 11 6.47 5.79 -11.88
C ASP A 11 7.58 6.10 -10.88
N LYS A 12 7.24 6.73 -9.75
CA LYS A 12 8.17 7.09 -8.67
C LYS A 12 8.32 6.01 -7.59
N GLY A 13 7.80 4.81 -7.82
CA GLY A 13 7.97 3.67 -6.90
C GLY A 13 7.16 3.80 -5.59
N TYR A 14 6.04 4.51 -5.64
CA TYR A 14 5.05 4.57 -4.55
C TYR A 14 3.63 4.45 -5.10
N GLY A 15 2.69 4.14 -4.23
CA GLY A 15 1.29 4.00 -4.58
C GLY A 15 0.34 4.31 -3.44
N PHE A 16 -0.93 4.01 -3.67
CA PHE A 16 -2.00 4.21 -2.71
C PHE A 16 -2.88 2.97 -2.59
N ILE A 17 -3.22 2.60 -1.36
CA ILE A 17 -4.10 1.49 -1.01
C ILE A 17 -5.46 2.06 -0.61
N ALA A 18 -6.51 1.63 -1.31
CA ALA A 18 -7.88 1.83 -0.87
C ALA A 18 -8.17 0.93 0.34
N ARG A 19 -8.71 1.52 1.40
CA ARG A 19 -9.12 0.82 2.62
C ARG A 19 -10.63 0.86 2.73
N GLU A 20 -11.25 -0.27 3.06
CA GLU A 20 -12.70 -0.34 3.21
C GLU A 20 -13.16 0.56 4.37
N GLY A 21 -14.24 1.34 4.15
CA GLY A 21 -14.79 2.26 5.15
C GLY A 21 -14.01 3.57 5.36
N GLU A 22 -12.87 3.75 4.69
CA GLU A 22 -12.02 4.93 4.82
C GLU A 22 -12.09 5.82 3.59
N ALA A 23 -12.36 7.11 3.78
CA ALA A 23 -12.42 8.07 2.67
C ALA A 23 -11.03 8.39 2.09
N LYS A 24 -9.96 8.19 2.87
CA LYS A 24 -8.59 8.51 2.47
C LYS A 24 -7.80 7.25 2.13
N ASP A 25 -7.23 7.24 0.93
CA ASP A 25 -6.31 6.20 0.49
C ASP A 25 -5.00 6.27 1.30
N LEU A 26 -4.43 5.11 1.60
CA LEU A 26 -3.22 4.98 2.40
C LEU A 26 -1.99 4.94 1.51
N PHE A 27 -1.00 5.80 1.78
CA PHE A 27 0.26 5.84 1.05
C PHE A 27 1.14 4.63 1.36
N PHE A 28 1.87 4.09 0.37
CA PHE A 28 2.95 3.13 0.59
C PHE A 28 4.12 3.38 -0.38
N HIS A 29 5.33 3.02 0.03
CA HIS A 29 6.54 3.07 -0.80
C HIS A 29 6.99 1.66 -1.17
N SER A 30 7.59 1.49 -2.35
CA SER A 30 8.19 0.23 -2.82
C SER A 30 9.21 -0.41 -1.86
N LYS A 31 9.76 0.35 -0.90
CA LYS A 31 10.73 -0.13 0.09
C LYS A 31 10.08 -0.93 1.20
N GLU A 32 8.77 -0.76 1.37
CA GLU A 32 7.97 -1.43 2.38
C GLU A 32 7.34 -2.72 1.86
N LEU A 33 7.61 -3.11 0.61
CA LEU A 33 7.11 -4.35 0.04
C LEU A 33 7.84 -5.56 0.62
N VAL A 34 7.09 -6.62 0.86
CA VAL A 34 7.58 -7.89 1.39
C VAL A 34 7.14 -9.00 0.46
N ASP A 35 8.09 -9.84 0.03
CA ASP A 35 7.88 -10.98 -0.87
C ASP A 35 7.22 -10.64 -2.22
N VAL A 36 7.19 -9.37 -2.60
CA VAL A 36 6.68 -8.87 -3.89
C VAL A 36 7.47 -7.65 -4.32
N THR A 37 7.68 -7.50 -5.63
CA THR A 37 8.27 -6.28 -6.20
C THR A 37 7.20 -5.29 -6.64
N PHE A 38 7.57 -4.01 -6.77
CA PHE A 38 6.62 -2.96 -7.18
C PHE A 38 6.09 -3.18 -8.60
N GLU A 39 6.91 -3.76 -9.49
CA GLU A 39 6.57 -4.06 -10.88
C GLU A 39 5.58 -5.23 -11.00
N GLU A 40 5.53 -6.10 -10.00
CA GLU A 40 4.59 -7.21 -9.98
C GLU A 40 3.18 -6.76 -9.58
N LEU A 41 3.05 -5.71 -8.76
CA LEU A 41 1.76 -5.20 -8.28
C LEU A 41 0.91 -4.62 -9.41
N LYS A 42 -0.41 -4.80 -9.30
CA LYS A 42 -1.39 -4.26 -10.24
C LYS A 42 -2.48 -3.49 -9.51
N ILE A 43 -3.05 -2.49 -10.19
CA ILE A 43 -4.27 -1.83 -9.71
C ILE A 43 -5.37 -2.88 -9.59
N GLY A 44 -6.03 -2.93 -8.43
CA GLY A 44 -7.02 -3.95 -8.08
C GLY A 44 -6.46 -5.12 -7.27
N ASP A 45 -5.15 -5.26 -7.11
CA ASP A 45 -4.57 -6.33 -6.28
C ASP A 45 -4.97 -6.15 -4.81
N ALA A 46 -5.41 -7.24 -4.18
CA ALA A 46 -5.59 -7.30 -2.74
C ALA A 46 -4.24 -7.39 -2.04
N VAL A 47 -4.06 -6.59 -0.99
CA VAL A 47 -2.81 -6.53 -0.22
C VAL A 47 -3.08 -6.53 1.26
N SER A 48 -2.13 -7.09 2.01
CA SER A 48 -2.04 -7.00 3.47
C SER A 48 -0.91 -6.04 3.84
N PHE A 49 -1.09 -5.29 4.92
CA PHE A 49 -0.12 -4.30 5.39
C PHE A 49 -0.29 -3.98 6.88
N GLU A 50 0.66 -3.22 7.42
CA GLU A 50 0.58 -2.57 8.73
C GLU A 50 0.44 -1.06 8.56
N LEU A 51 -0.34 -0.41 9.44
CA LEU A 51 -0.51 1.04 9.43
C LEU A 51 0.42 1.64 10.47
N VAL A 52 1.23 2.61 10.05
CA VAL A 52 2.13 3.37 10.92
C VAL A 52 1.89 4.87 10.77
N GLU A 53 2.01 5.61 11.87
CA GLU A 53 2.02 7.08 11.82
C GLU A 53 3.43 7.59 11.54
N THR A 54 3.56 8.46 10.55
CA THR A 54 4.82 9.12 10.19
C THR A 54 4.68 10.64 10.29
N GLU A 55 5.79 11.37 10.20
CA GLU A 55 5.78 12.84 10.14
C GLU A 55 4.96 13.40 8.95
N LYS A 56 4.74 12.58 7.91
CA LYS A 56 3.96 12.95 6.71
C LYS A 56 2.53 12.43 6.74
N GLY A 57 2.11 11.83 7.85
CA GLY A 57 0.80 11.19 8.04
C GLY A 57 0.86 9.65 7.99
N PRO A 58 -0.30 8.98 8.04
CA PRO A 58 -0.40 7.52 8.04
C PRO A 58 0.17 6.91 6.75
N ALA A 59 0.94 5.84 6.89
CA ALA A 59 1.51 5.08 5.78
C ALA A 59 1.37 3.57 6.01
N ALA A 60 1.43 2.80 4.92
CA ALA A 60 1.45 1.35 4.94
C ALA A 60 2.90 0.84 4.95
N THR A 61 3.19 -0.09 5.85
CA THR A 61 4.45 -0.84 5.93
C THR A 61 4.19 -2.34 5.82
N GLN A 62 5.24 -3.15 5.60
CA GLN A 62 5.12 -4.61 5.51
C GLN A 62 4.04 -5.04 4.49
N VAL A 63 4.05 -4.41 3.31
CA VAL A 63 3.02 -4.59 2.29
C VAL A 63 3.31 -5.85 1.48
N SER A 64 2.38 -6.79 1.46
CA SER A 64 2.45 -8.02 0.68
C SER A 64 1.13 -8.30 -0.03
N ARG A 65 1.14 -9.17 -1.04
CA ARG A 65 -0.10 -9.67 -1.64
C ARG A 65 -0.88 -10.49 -0.63
N ALA A 66 -2.18 -10.23 -0.53
CA ALA A 66 -3.10 -10.97 0.34
C ALA A 66 -3.52 -12.32 -0.27
#